data_AF-A0A8J5CY98-F1
#
_entry.id   AF-A0A8J5CY98-F1
#
_cell.length_a   1.000
_cell.length_b   1.000
_cell.length_c   1.000
_cell.angle_alpha   90.00
_cell.angle_beta   90.00
_cell.angle_gamma   90.00
#
_symmetry.space_group_name_H-M   'P 1'
#
loop_
_entity.id
_entity.type
_entity.pdbx_description
1 polymer ?
#
loop_
_entity_poly.entity_id
_entity_poly.type
_entity_poly.pdbx_seq_one_letter_code
_entity_poly.pdbx_strand_id
1 'polypeptide(L)'
;MHSGTNHVTTNSTHRNWQGRRSEGEIALLLQKTDAVVPRKCFDKTSCIFCTKEDGLLHEFKTLGADDNVRSMARDLLDSDLLTRIEGVGDLIALEAKYHLACLVGLRNRHRSLIRNRENLQDASKPDKKARARAFAELVTYIENEVEEGTLLFKFASLRHLYESRLADFGIRSEVNKVRFKEQILKHFPYSQEQSDGKNVLLVFEKGMQQMLKQAMETDYEGDALILAKAARIVREDIFRSCGFNFSGSFPPDCQKNSVPANLKSMVTMLMKGADLKDQDCTDSQACLTASQIILFNCKKRARRDKQIPSSRSRHSLEIEPQPKSQMPSTSS
;
A
#
# COMPACT_ATOMS: atom_id res chain seq x y z
N MET A 1 13.08 20.58 63.52
CA MET A 1 12.03 20.21 64.49
C MET A 1 11.16 19.14 63.84
N HIS A 2 11.13 17.99 64.51
CA HIS A 2 10.12 16.93 64.46
C HIS A 2 9.96 16.19 63.11
N SER A 3 10.45 14.95 62.96
CA SER A 3 10.00 13.71 63.64
C SER A 3 8.52 13.44 63.36
N GLY A 4 8.04 12.27 62.96
CA GLY A 4 8.55 10.92 62.80
C GLY A 4 7.40 10.08 62.18
N THR A 5 7.72 8.98 61.50
CA THR A 5 7.52 7.59 62.00
C THR A 5 6.06 7.12 62.11
N ASN A 6 5.70 6.07 61.35
CA ASN A 6 5.34 4.71 61.83
C ASN A 6 4.78 3.86 60.66
N HIS A 7 5.42 2.74 60.27
CA HIS A 7 5.26 1.36 60.78
C HIS A 7 3.91 0.74 60.35
N VAL A 8 3.68 -0.51 59.91
CA VAL A 8 4.31 -1.86 59.90
C VAL A 8 3.41 -2.70 58.96
N THR A 9 3.81 -3.67 58.14
CA THR A 9 4.31 -5.03 58.45
C THR A 9 4.52 -5.73 57.10
N THR A 10 5.60 -6.50 56.92
CA THR A 10 5.52 -7.88 56.38
C THR A 10 6.80 -8.62 56.74
N ASN A 11 6.65 -9.61 57.64
CA ASN A 11 7.52 -10.78 57.74
C ASN A 11 7.38 -11.55 56.40
N SER A 12 8.35 -12.30 55.86
CA SER A 12 9.05 -13.43 56.49
C SER A 12 9.93 -14.08 55.42
N THR A 13 11.18 -14.42 55.78
CA THR A 13 12.00 -15.58 55.34
C THR A 13 12.31 -15.76 53.84
N HIS A 14 13.56 -15.99 53.37
CA HIS A 14 14.69 -16.66 54.01
C HIS A 14 16.00 -16.42 53.22
N ARG A 15 17.03 -15.98 53.96
CA ARG A 15 18.50 -16.14 53.84
C ARG A 15 19.15 -16.59 52.52
N ASN A 16 19.84 -15.62 51.92
CA ASN A 16 21.22 -15.59 51.39
C ASN A 16 22.14 -16.76 51.83
N TRP A 17 23.04 -17.25 50.95
CA TRP A 17 24.48 -17.46 51.22
C TRP A 17 25.26 -17.74 49.92
N GLN A 18 26.41 -17.08 49.83
CA GLN A 18 27.39 -17.04 48.74
C GLN A 18 28.17 -18.35 48.56
N GLY A 19 28.79 -18.54 47.38
CA GLY A 19 29.89 -19.49 47.24
C GLY A 19 30.39 -19.65 45.80
N ARG A 20 31.50 -18.97 45.47
CA ARG A 20 32.36 -19.27 44.31
C ARG A 20 32.80 -20.74 44.36
N ARG A 21 32.88 -21.41 43.21
CA ARG A 21 33.73 -22.59 43.04
C ARG A 21 34.67 -22.38 41.86
N SER A 22 35.94 -22.27 42.22
CA SER A 22 37.12 -22.49 41.41
C SER A 22 37.29 -23.97 41.07
N GLU A 23 38.07 -24.20 40.02
CA GLU A 23 38.59 -25.46 39.52
C GLU A 23 39.42 -26.23 40.56
N GLY A 24 39.44 -27.57 40.44
CA GLY A 24 40.45 -28.44 41.04
C GLY A 24 39.95 -29.38 42.16
N GLU A 25 40.54 -30.58 42.21
CA GLU A 25 40.39 -31.67 43.21
C GLU A 25 39.19 -32.61 42.97
N ILE A 26 39.30 -33.53 42.00
CA ILE A 26 39.96 -34.85 42.09
C ILE A 26 39.52 -35.63 43.33
N ALA A 27 38.60 -36.56 43.04
CA ALA A 27 37.98 -37.49 43.95
C ALA A 27 39.00 -38.43 44.62
N LEU A 28 39.02 -38.39 45.95
CA LEU A 28 39.44 -39.50 46.80
C LEU A 28 38.31 -39.74 47.80
N LEU A 29 37.48 -40.76 47.53
CA LEU A 29 36.65 -41.48 48.52
C LEU A 29 36.03 -42.69 47.82
N LEU A 30 36.87 -43.66 47.46
CA LEU A 30 36.46 -45.02 47.14
C LEU A 30 36.73 -45.89 48.38
N GLN A 31 35.76 -45.96 49.28
CA GLN A 31 35.60 -47.12 50.17
C GLN A 31 34.11 -47.37 50.43
N LYS A 32 33.62 -48.47 49.83
CA LYS A 32 32.44 -49.31 50.18
C LYS A 32 31.09 -48.57 50.21
N THR A 33 30.13 -48.95 49.38
CA THR A 33 29.44 -50.24 49.47
C THR A 33 28.99 -50.78 48.12
N ASP A 34 29.32 -52.04 47.85
CA ASP A 34 28.72 -52.86 46.81
C ASP A 34 27.22 -53.08 47.10
N ALA A 35 26.37 -52.28 46.46
CA ALA A 35 24.98 -52.65 46.22
C ALA A 35 24.86 -53.05 44.76
N VAL A 36 25.06 -54.34 44.49
CA VAL A 36 24.69 -54.95 43.21
C VAL A 36 23.17 -54.86 43.10
N VAL A 37 22.68 -53.82 42.43
CA VAL A 37 21.31 -53.83 41.92
C VAL A 37 21.25 -54.97 40.88
N PRO A 38 20.37 -55.97 41.05
CA PRO A 38 20.27 -57.03 40.06
C PRO A 38 19.76 -56.42 38.76
N ARG A 39 20.63 -56.36 37.75
CA ARG A 39 20.24 -55.97 36.40
C ARG A 39 19.28 -57.03 35.88
N LYS A 40 18.09 -56.59 35.49
CA LYS A 40 17.01 -57.46 35.00
C LYS A 40 17.52 -58.16 33.73
N CYS A 41 17.83 -59.46 33.83
CA CYS A 41 18.07 -60.30 32.66
C CYS A 41 16.85 -60.15 31.73
N PHE A 42 17.11 -59.83 30.47
CA PHE A 42 16.06 -59.62 29.49
C PHE A 42 15.30 -60.93 29.28
N ASP A 43 13.99 -60.94 29.53
CA ASP A 43 13.16 -62.13 29.34
C ASP A 43 12.94 -62.36 27.84
N LYS A 44 13.27 -63.57 27.38
CA LYS A 44 13.30 -63.99 25.96
C LYS A 44 11.91 -64.04 25.31
N THR A 45 10.87 -63.69 26.06
CA THR A 45 9.46 -63.70 25.69
C THR A 45 8.86 -62.30 25.51
N SER A 46 9.62 -61.24 25.80
CA SER A 46 9.10 -59.86 25.81
C SER A 46 9.65 -58.98 24.68
N CYS A 47 8.87 -58.00 24.25
CA CYS A 47 9.29 -57.01 23.26
C CYS A 47 10.28 -56.01 23.85
N ILE A 48 11.44 -55.81 23.22
CA ILE A 48 12.51 -54.94 23.71
C ILE A 48 12.15 -53.44 23.77
N PHE A 49 11.15 -53.02 23.00
CA PHE A 49 10.71 -51.63 22.95
C PHE A 49 9.63 -51.30 23.98
N CYS A 50 8.71 -52.23 24.27
CA CYS A 50 7.54 -51.97 25.12
C CYS A 50 7.42 -52.90 26.33
N THR A 51 8.31 -53.88 26.48
CA THR A 51 8.39 -54.87 27.58
C THR A 51 7.16 -55.76 27.77
N LYS A 52 6.25 -55.80 26.79
CA LYS A 52 5.07 -56.68 26.82
C LYS A 52 5.34 -57.99 26.08
N GLU A 53 4.68 -59.06 26.52
CA GLU A 53 4.75 -60.42 25.97
C GLU A 53 3.55 -60.75 25.06
N ASP A 54 2.75 -59.74 24.71
CA ASP A 54 1.54 -59.90 23.90
C ASP A 54 1.83 -59.92 22.40
N GLY A 55 0.95 -60.50 21.58
CA GLY A 55 1.00 -60.39 20.13
C GLY A 55 2.16 -61.12 19.43
N LEU A 56 2.33 -60.85 18.13
CA LEU A 56 3.37 -61.48 17.31
C LEU A 56 4.71 -60.78 17.51
N LEU A 57 5.68 -61.54 18.01
CA LEU A 57 7.07 -61.10 18.21
C LEU A 57 7.95 -61.56 17.06
N HIS A 58 8.81 -60.65 16.59
CA HIS A 58 9.83 -60.89 15.57
C HIS A 58 11.22 -60.86 16.19
N GLU A 59 12.15 -61.59 15.59
CA GLU A 59 13.55 -61.67 16.02
C GLU A 59 14.46 -60.82 15.13
N PHE A 60 15.52 -60.28 15.72
CA PHE A 60 16.57 -59.62 14.94
C PHE A 60 17.45 -60.67 14.25
N LYS A 61 17.62 -60.56 12.93
CA LYS A 61 18.37 -61.53 12.11
C LYS A 61 19.65 -60.97 11.47
N THR A 62 19.92 -59.68 11.66
CA THR A 62 21.04 -59.00 10.98
C THR A 62 21.73 -58.01 11.91
N LEU A 63 23.06 -57.96 11.88
CA LEU A 63 23.86 -57.01 12.67
C LEU A 63 23.54 -55.56 12.30
N GLY A 64 23.27 -55.29 11.02
CA GLY A 64 22.83 -53.96 10.58
C GLY A 64 21.52 -53.50 11.21
N ALA A 65 20.66 -54.41 11.71
CA ALA A 65 19.46 -54.01 12.45
C ALA A 65 19.78 -53.56 13.87
N ASP A 66 20.79 -54.16 14.52
CA ASP A 66 21.29 -53.74 15.85
C ASP A 66 21.88 -52.33 15.78
N ASP A 67 22.81 -52.08 14.85
CA ASP A 67 23.46 -50.79 14.67
C ASP A 67 22.44 -49.66 14.43
N ASN A 68 21.46 -49.92 13.56
CA ASN A 68 20.40 -48.97 13.25
C ASN A 68 19.53 -48.65 14.48
N VAL A 69 19.14 -49.66 15.27
CA VAL A 69 18.34 -49.45 16.47
C VAL A 69 19.13 -48.67 17.52
N ARG A 70 20.41 -49.01 17.74
CA ARG A 70 21.29 -48.28 18.66
C ARG A 70 21.49 -46.83 18.23
N SER A 71 21.72 -46.58 16.94
CA SER A 71 21.85 -45.22 16.40
C SER A 71 20.58 -44.41 16.63
N MET A 72 19.41 -44.97 16.30
CA MET A 72 18.13 -44.28 16.50
C MET A 72 17.84 -44.02 17.99
N ALA A 73 18.16 -44.97 18.88
CA ALA A 73 17.98 -44.83 20.32
C ALA A 73 18.88 -43.72 20.89
N ARG A 74 20.14 -43.65 20.44
CA ARG A 74 21.09 -42.58 20.80
C ARG A 74 20.61 -41.21 20.29
N ASP A 75 20.18 -41.13 19.03
CA ASP A 75 19.69 -39.89 18.43
C ASP A 75 18.44 -39.35 19.14
N LEU A 76 17.55 -40.26 19.58
CA LEU A 76 16.32 -39.92 20.30
C LEU A 76 16.52 -39.73 21.81
N LEU A 77 17.71 -40.01 22.34
CA LEU A 77 18.01 -40.04 23.78
C LEU A 77 17.01 -40.91 24.57
N ASP A 78 16.60 -42.05 23.99
CA ASP A 78 15.63 -42.97 24.59
C ASP A 78 16.34 -43.81 25.68
N SER A 79 16.48 -43.24 26.89
CA SER A 79 17.25 -43.82 28.00
C SER A 79 16.78 -45.21 28.41
N ASP A 80 15.48 -45.46 28.32
CA ASP A 80 14.90 -46.75 28.68
C ASP A 80 15.26 -47.82 27.66
N LEU A 81 15.27 -47.47 26.36
CA LEU A 81 15.75 -48.38 25.32
C LEU A 81 17.26 -48.57 25.39
N LEU A 82 18.03 -47.52 25.65
CA LEU A 82 19.49 -47.57 25.79
C LEU A 82 19.92 -48.47 26.93
N THR A 83 19.32 -48.33 28.12
CA THR A 83 19.64 -49.19 29.28
C THR A 83 19.32 -50.68 29.05
N ARG A 84 18.38 -50.99 28.14
CA ARG A 84 18.03 -52.36 27.75
C ARG A 84 18.98 -52.97 26.73
N ILE A 85 19.62 -52.16 25.89
CA ILE A 85 20.49 -52.64 24.81
C ILE A 85 21.99 -52.44 25.11
N GLU A 86 22.36 -51.49 25.97
CA GLU A 86 23.75 -51.20 26.33
C GLU A 86 24.26 -52.16 27.41
N GLY A 87 25.30 -52.94 27.07
CA GLY A 87 26.09 -53.71 28.03
C GLY A 87 26.05 -55.23 27.90
N VAL A 88 25.27 -55.81 26.98
CA VAL A 88 25.22 -57.26 26.77
C VAL A 88 25.07 -57.55 25.27
N GLY A 89 26.19 -57.76 24.57
CA GLY A 89 26.21 -58.25 23.18
C GLY A 89 25.39 -57.42 22.16
N ASP A 90 25.29 -57.94 20.94
CA ASP A 90 24.36 -57.44 19.93
C ASP A 90 22.93 -57.98 20.18
N LEU A 91 21.92 -57.35 19.56
CA LEU A 91 20.51 -57.74 19.67
C LEU A 91 20.24 -59.20 19.26
N ILE A 92 21.13 -59.82 18.48
CA ILE A 92 21.01 -61.22 18.06
C ILE A 92 21.50 -62.14 19.17
N ALA A 93 22.65 -61.83 19.78
CA ALA A 93 23.21 -62.53 20.93
C ALA A 93 22.30 -62.43 22.15
N LEU A 94 21.51 -61.37 22.25
CA LEU A 94 20.45 -61.19 23.25
C LEU A 94 19.17 -61.97 22.95
N GLU A 95 19.05 -62.63 21.79
CA GLU A 95 17.82 -63.21 21.28
C GLU A 95 16.64 -62.22 21.37
N ALA A 96 16.92 -60.94 21.12
CA ALA A 96 15.96 -59.87 21.36
C ALA A 96 14.76 -60.01 20.41
N LYS A 97 13.57 -59.80 20.98
CA LYS A 97 12.30 -59.86 20.26
C LYS A 97 11.61 -58.50 20.21
N TYR A 98 10.82 -58.26 19.18
CA TYR A 98 10.12 -57.00 19.00
C TYR A 98 8.78 -57.13 18.28
N HIS A 99 7.84 -56.23 18.60
CA HIS A 99 6.68 -56.01 17.75
C HIS A 99 7.06 -55.16 16.54
N LEU A 100 6.59 -55.54 15.34
CA LEU A 100 6.81 -54.75 14.13
C LEU A 100 6.33 -53.30 14.30
N ALA A 101 5.17 -53.10 14.94
CA ALA A 101 4.62 -51.78 15.23
C ALA A 101 5.54 -50.92 16.10
N CYS A 102 6.20 -51.52 17.10
CA CYS A 102 7.13 -50.79 17.97
C CYS A 102 8.39 -50.33 17.23
N LEU A 103 8.94 -51.18 16.36
CA LEU A 103 10.09 -50.81 15.51
C LEU A 103 9.72 -49.69 14.53
N VAL A 104 8.53 -49.77 13.91
CA VAL A 104 8.00 -48.71 13.05
C VAL A 104 7.81 -47.41 13.84
N GLY A 105 7.31 -47.50 15.07
CA GLY A 105 7.17 -46.36 15.99
C GLY A 105 8.51 -45.68 16.28
N LEU A 106 9.56 -46.44 16.57
CA LEU A 106 10.92 -45.91 16.75
C LEU A 106 11.42 -45.20 15.48
N ARG A 107 11.29 -45.83 14.31
CA ARG A 107 11.68 -45.24 13.02
C ARG A 107 10.90 -43.96 12.70
N ASN A 108 9.61 -43.90 13.03
CA ASN A 108 8.79 -42.72 12.83
C ASN A 108 9.22 -41.55 13.73
N ARG A 109 9.51 -41.83 15.02
CA ARG A 109 10.05 -40.84 15.95
C ARG A 109 11.40 -40.30 15.44
N HIS A 110 12.30 -41.18 15.01
CA HIS A 110 13.60 -40.81 14.45
C HIS A 110 13.48 -39.96 13.18
N ARG A 111 12.67 -40.38 12.20
CA ARG A 111 12.38 -39.58 10.99
C ARG A 111 11.79 -38.22 11.31
N SER A 112 10.94 -38.12 12.35
CA SER A 112 10.40 -36.84 12.80
C SER A 112 11.50 -35.93 13.35
N LEU A 113 12.42 -36.48 14.15
CA LEU A 113 13.57 -35.76 14.69
C LEU A 113 14.52 -35.27 13.58
N ILE A 114 14.82 -36.10 12.59
CA ILE A 114 15.66 -35.73 11.44
C ILE A 114 15.00 -34.59 10.64
N ARG A 115 13.71 -34.70 10.29
CA ARG A 115 12.98 -33.61 9.61
C ARG A 115 12.95 -32.31 10.41
N ASN A 116 12.80 -32.39 11.73
CA ASN A 116 12.84 -31.21 12.58
C ASN A 116 14.24 -30.59 12.63
N ARG A 117 15.30 -31.39 12.62
CA ARG A 117 16.68 -30.90 12.54
C ARG A 117 16.98 -30.26 11.18
N GLU A 118 16.55 -30.87 10.09
CA GLU A 118 16.68 -30.32 8.73
C GLU A 118 15.91 -29.00 8.59
N ASN A 119 14.66 -28.92 9.05
CA ASN A 119 13.88 -27.67 9.09
C ASN A 119 14.54 -26.54 9.91
N LEU A 120 15.34 -26.88 10.91
CA LEU A 120 16.09 -25.91 11.72
C LEU A 120 17.44 -25.52 11.08
N GLN A 121 17.99 -26.33 10.18
CA GLN A 121 19.29 -26.12 9.54
C GLN A 121 19.18 -25.47 8.14
N ASP A 122 18.10 -25.67 7.39
CA ASP A 122 18.03 -25.31 5.96
C ASP A 122 17.61 -23.84 5.64
N ALA A 123 17.28 -22.99 6.62
CA ALA A 123 16.92 -21.57 6.43
C ALA A 123 17.70 -20.63 7.36
N SER A 124 19.02 -20.78 7.31
CA SER A 124 20.04 -20.32 8.26
C SER A 124 19.91 -18.85 8.71
N LYS A 125 20.11 -18.61 10.02
CA LYS A 125 20.13 -17.30 10.73
C LYS A 125 20.71 -16.09 9.98
N PRO A 126 21.81 -16.17 9.18
CA PRO A 126 22.31 -15.06 8.38
C PRO A 126 21.26 -14.42 7.46
N ASP A 127 20.42 -15.21 6.77
CA ASP A 127 19.44 -14.67 5.82
C ASP A 127 18.32 -13.90 6.53
N LYS A 128 17.89 -14.38 7.69
CA LYS A 128 16.91 -13.68 8.53
C LYS A 128 17.48 -12.37 9.07
N LYS A 129 18.76 -12.35 9.49
CA LYS A 129 19.46 -11.14 9.94
C LYS A 129 19.65 -10.14 8.79
N ALA A 130 20.05 -10.60 7.62
CA ALA A 130 20.21 -9.77 6.43
C ALA A 130 18.87 -9.18 5.96
N ARG A 131 17.79 -9.97 5.95
CA ARG A 131 16.43 -9.47 5.66
C ARG A 131 15.97 -8.43 6.68
N ALA A 132 16.17 -8.68 7.97
CA ALA A 132 15.83 -7.72 9.02
C ALA A 132 16.63 -6.41 8.87
N ARG A 133 17.92 -6.51 8.54
CA ARG A 133 18.79 -5.36 8.28
C ARG A 133 18.31 -4.56 7.06
N ALA A 134 18.08 -5.21 5.91
CA ALA A 134 17.56 -4.56 4.70
C ALA A 134 16.24 -3.83 4.98
N PHE A 135 15.37 -4.44 5.79
CA PHE A 135 14.09 -3.83 6.14
C PHE A 135 14.26 -2.61 7.05
N ALA A 136 15.16 -2.67 8.03
CA ALA A 136 15.47 -1.51 8.87
C ALA A 136 16.06 -0.35 8.05
N GLU A 137 16.96 -0.65 7.11
CA GLU A 137 17.53 0.37 6.20
C GLU A 137 16.44 1.02 5.31
N LEU A 138 15.48 0.23 4.82
CA LEU A 138 14.33 0.77 4.07
C LEU A 138 13.44 1.67 4.93
N VAL A 139 13.17 1.28 6.18
CA VAL A 139 12.38 2.09 7.11
C VAL A 139 13.07 3.43 7.33
N THR A 140 14.36 3.43 7.65
CA THR A 140 15.14 4.65 7.83
C THR A 140 15.14 5.52 6.58
N TYR A 141 15.22 4.92 5.39
CA TYR A 141 15.07 5.66 4.13
C TYR A 141 13.72 6.39 4.05
N ILE A 142 12.61 5.70 4.35
CA ILE A 142 11.28 6.31 4.34
C ILE A 142 11.17 7.43 5.38
N GLU A 143 11.71 7.23 6.59
CA GLU A 143 11.72 8.23 7.65
C GLU A 143 12.44 9.52 7.22
N ASN A 144 13.64 9.39 6.67
CA ASN A 144 14.42 10.53 6.18
C ASN A 144 13.70 11.29 5.05
N GLU A 145 13.11 10.56 4.10
CA GLU A 145 12.35 11.16 3.01
C GLU A 145 11.09 11.89 3.51
N VAL A 146 10.43 11.35 4.54
CA VAL A 146 9.29 12.02 5.19
C VAL A 146 9.72 13.30 5.90
N GLU A 147 10.89 13.32 6.53
CA GLU A 147 11.48 14.52 7.14
C GLU A 147 11.83 15.58 6.08
N GLU A 148 12.34 15.16 4.92
CA GLU A 148 12.61 16.02 3.76
C GLU A 148 11.33 16.52 3.06
N GLY A 149 10.17 15.94 3.38
CA GLY A 149 8.85 16.39 2.92
C GLY A 149 8.17 15.48 1.90
N THR A 150 8.76 14.34 1.57
CA THR A 150 8.13 13.31 0.73
C THR A 150 7.11 12.51 1.54
N LEU A 151 5.82 12.74 1.30
CA LEU A 151 4.72 12.12 2.09
C LEU A 151 3.93 11.04 1.33
N LEU A 152 4.38 10.69 0.12
CA LEU A 152 3.74 9.69 -0.74
C LEU A 152 4.80 8.77 -1.35
N PHE A 153 4.61 7.45 -1.19
CA PHE A 153 5.54 6.45 -1.73
C PHE A 153 4.80 5.38 -2.52
N LYS A 154 5.35 4.97 -3.66
CA LYS A 154 4.84 3.81 -4.40
C LYS A 154 5.34 2.53 -3.74
N PHE A 155 4.44 1.63 -3.35
CA PHE A 155 4.82 0.34 -2.79
C PHE A 155 5.68 -0.50 -3.76
N ALA A 156 5.45 -0.37 -5.06
CA ALA A 156 6.29 -1.01 -6.08
C ALA A 156 7.75 -0.53 -5.99
N SER A 157 7.97 0.77 -5.86
CA SER A 157 9.31 1.35 -5.71
C SER A 157 9.98 0.93 -4.41
N LEU A 158 9.26 0.99 -3.28
CA LEU A 158 9.78 0.54 -1.98
C LEU A 158 10.17 -0.94 -2.00
N ARG A 159 9.35 -1.77 -2.64
CA ARG A 159 9.64 -3.20 -2.83
C ARG A 159 10.89 -3.40 -3.68
N HIS A 160 11.05 -2.66 -4.77
CA HIS A 160 12.25 -2.75 -5.61
C HIS A 160 13.51 -2.31 -4.86
N LEU A 161 13.44 -1.25 -4.05
CA LEU A 161 14.55 -0.85 -3.18
C LEU A 161 14.92 -1.97 -2.19
N TYR A 162 13.91 -2.59 -1.59
CA TYR A 162 14.11 -3.72 -0.68
C TYR A 162 14.70 -4.96 -1.39
N GLU A 163 14.15 -5.36 -2.53
CA GLU A 163 14.64 -6.49 -3.34
C GLU A 163 16.08 -6.25 -3.83
N SER A 164 16.39 -5.03 -4.28
CA SER A 164 17.74 -4.63 -4.65
C SER A 164 18.69 -4.76 -3.45
N ARG A 165 18.25 -4.32 -2.27
CA ARG A 165 19.07 -4.40 -1.07
C ARG A 165 19.27 -5.83 -0.56
N LEU A 166 18.29 -6.70 -0.75
CA LEU A 166 18.44 -8.13 -0.48
C LEU A 166 19.43 -8.79 -1.45
N ALA A 167 19.44 -8.38 -2.71
CA ALA A 167 20.38 -8.87 -3.71
C ALA A 167 21.84 -8.52 -3.34
N ASP A 168 22.08 -7.35 -2.76
CA ASP A 168 23.42 -6.96 -2.23
C ASP A 168 23.90 -7.92 -1.12
N PHE A 169 22.97 -8.47 -0.33
CA PHE A 169 23.27 -9.49 0.69
C PHE A 169 23.35 -10.92 0.13
N GLY A 170 23.30 -11.08 -1.19
CA GLY A 170 23.32 -12.38 -1.86
C GLY A 170 21.99 -13.13 -1.80
N ILE A 171 20.91 -12.50 -1.31
CA ILE A 171 19.58 -13.12 -1.18
C ILE A 171 18.78 -12.83 -2.45
N ARG A 172 18.71 -13.82 -3.34
CA ARG A 172 17.87 -13.75 -4.54
C ARG A 172 16.53 -14.43 -4.29
N SER A 173 15.57 -13.66 -3.77
CA SER A 173 14.21 -14.13 -3.48
C SER A 173 13.23 -13.04 -3.86
N GLU A 174 12.18 -13.40 -4.60
CA GLU A 174 11.05 -12.50 -4.79
C GLU A 174 10.36 -12.25 -3.45
N VAL A 175 9.96 -11.00 -3.24
CA VAL A 175 9.29 -10.58 -2.00
C VAL A 175 7.78 -10.67 -2.18
N ASN A 176 7.13 -11.36 -1.24
CA ASN A 176 5.67 -11.42 -1.21
C ASN A 176 5.08 -10.01 -1.01
N LYS A 177 4.33 -9.53 -2.01
CA LYS A 177 3.78 -8.18 -2.06
C LYS A 177 2.85 -7.87 -0.87
N VAL A 178 1.98 -8.82 -0.51
CA VAL A 178 0.97 -8.64 0.55
C VAL A 178 1.66 -8.52 1.90
N ARG A 179 2.55 -9.47 2.21
CA ARG A 179 3.28 -9.50 3.49
C ARG A 179 4.19 -8.28 3.66
N PHE A 180 4.86 -7.86 2.59
CA PHE A 180 5.71 -6.67 2.61
C PHE A 180 4.90 -5.41 2.92
N LYS A 181 3.76 -5.25 2.26
CA LYS A 181 2.84 -4.14 2.49
C LYS A 181 2.36 -4.07 3.93
N GLU A 182 1.85 -5.19 4.46
CA GLU A 182 1.40 -5.27 5.86
C GLU A 182 2.52 -4.92 6.85
N GLN A 183 3.75 -5.36 6.56
CA GLN A 183 4.90 -5.08 7.42
C GLN A 183 5.26 -3.59 7.45
N ILE A 184 5.21 -2.91 6.30
CA ILE A 184 5.45 -1.45 6.20
C ILE A 184 4.35 -0.69 6.92
N LEU A 185 3.07 -1.00 6.66
CA LEU A 185 1.93 -0.34 7.31
C LEU A 185 1.95 -0.52 8.83
N LYS A 186 2.39 -1.69 9.31
CA LYS A 186 2.57 -1.94 10.75
C LYS A 186 3.65 -1.04 11.37
N HIS A 187 4.68 -0.69 10.61
CA HIS A 187 5.77 0.16 11.10
C HIS A 187 5.38 1.65 11.11
N PHE A 188 4.53 2.08 10.16
CA PHE A 188 4.09 3.46 10.02
C PHE A 188 2.58 3.59 10.34
N PRO A 189 2.18 3.67 11.62
CA PRO A 189 0.77 3.66 12.01
C PRO A 189 -0.02 4.91 11.55
N TYR A 190 0.67 6.01 11.26
CA TYR A 190 0.09 7.25 10.73
C TYR A 190 0.05 7.32 9.20
N SER A 191 0.27 6.17 8.55
CA SER A 191 0.20 6.00 7.12
C SER A 191 -0.97 5.10 6.74
N GLN A 192 -1.44 5.26 5.51
CA GLN A 192 -2.52 4.44 4.96
C GLN A 192 -2.20 4.01 3.54
N GLU A 193 -2.80 2.90 3.14
CA GLU A 193 -2.78 2.44 1.76
C GLU A 193 -3.82 3.20 0.94
N GLN A 194 -3.40 3.66 -0.24
CA GLN A 194 -4.31 4.21 -1.25
C GLN A 194 -4.06 3.50 -2.59
N SER A 195 -5.14 3.13 -3.28
CA SER A 195 -5.07 2.39 -4.55
C SER A 195 -5.95 3.05 -5.60
N ASP A 196 -5.39 3.25 -6.79
CA ASP A 196 -6.14 3.66 -8.00
C ASP A 196 -6.47 2.46 -8.91
N GLY A 197 -6.24 1.23 -8.43
CA GLY A 197 -6.37 -0.03 -9.17
C GLY A 197 -5.11 -0.44 -9.93
N LYS A 198 -4.28 0.51 -10.37
CA LYS A 198 -3.01 0.25 -11.08
C LYS A 198 -1.79 0.40 -10.17
N ASN A 199 -1.85 1.37 -9.26
CA ASN A 199 -0.80 1.76 -8.35
C ASN A 199 -1.32 1.64 -6.93
N VAL A 200 -0.44 1.13 -6.05
CA VAL A 200 -0.67 1.09 -4.62
C VAL A 200 0.35 2.02 -3.96
N LEU A 201 -0.16 2.99 -3.19
CA LEU A 201 0.60 4.05 -2.56
C LEU A 201 0.53 3.92 -1.04
N LEU A 202 1.65 4.21 -0.39
CA LEU A 202 1.73 4.54 1.01
C LEU A 202 1.56 6.05 1.14
N VAL A 203 0.53 6.50 1.84
CA VAL A 203 0.23 7.93 2.02
C VAL A 203 0.22 8.26 3.50
N PHE A 204 1.04 9.22 3.90
CA PHE A 204 1.03 9.73 5.27
C PHE A 204 -0.12 10.70 5.49
N GLU A 205 -0.70 10.72 6.69
CA GLU A 205 -1.83 11.59 7.03
C GLU A 205 -1.58 13.06 6.69
N LYS A 206 -0.39 13.59 7.02
CA LYS A 206 0.02 14.95 6.67
C LYS A 206 -0.02 15.21 5.16
N GLY A 207 0.42 14.23 4.35
CA GLY A 207 0.39 14.34 2.89
C GLY A 207 -1.05 14.33 2.36
N MET A 208 -1.91 13.50 2.95
CA MET A 208 -3.33 13.48 2.62
C MET A 208 -4.01 14.82 2.93
N GLN A 209 -3.73 15.41 4.10
CA GLN A 209 -4.26 16.73 4.48
C GLN A 209 -3.80 17.83 3.51
N GLN A 210 -2.53 17.81 3.09
CA GLN A 210 -2.00 18.77 2.12
C GLN A 210 -2.68 18.65 0.76
N MET A 211 -2.85 17.42 0.25
CA MET A 211 -3.54 17.20 -1.02
C MET A 211 -5.01 17.62 -0.97
N LEU A 212 -5.70 17.33 0.13
CA LEU A 212 -7.09 17.76 0.32
C LEU A 212 -7.18 19.28 0.38
N LYS A 213 -6.29 19.93 1.13
CA LYS A 213 -6.24 21.39 1.19
C LYS A 213 -6.01 21.99 -0.20
N GLN A 214 -5.07 21.46 -0.96
CA GLN A 214 -4.78 21.92 -2.32
C GLN A 214 -5.95 21.68 -3.28
N ALA A 215 -6.65 20.55 -3.16
CA ALA A 215 -7.82 20.26 -3.99
C ALA A 215 -9.04 21.14 -3.63
N MET A 216 -9.11 21.62 -2.39
CA MET A 216 -10.16 22.52 -1.91
C MET A 216 -9.81 24.01 -2.12
N GLU A 217 -8.53 24.34 -2.27
CA GLU A 217 -8.08 25.70 -2.59
C GLU A 217 -8.56 26.07 -4.00
N THR A 218 -9.36 27.13 -4.08
CA THR A 218 -9.82 27.68 -5.36
C THR A 218 -8.69 28.52 -5.96
N ASP A 219 -8.21 28.13 -7.15
CA ASP A 219 -7.18 28.87 -7.87
C ASP A 219 -7.77 30.11 -8.57
N TYR A 220 -8.02 31.16 -7.79
CA TYR A 220 -8.59 32.41 -8.31
C TYR A 220 -7.73 33.05 -9.41
N GLU A 221 -6.40 32.89 -9.33
CA GLU A 221 -5.48 33.41 -10.35
C GLU A 221 -5.59 32.59 -11.63
N GLY A 222 -5.60 31.27 -11.53
CA GLY A 222 -5.87 30.36 -12.64
C GLY A 222 -7.21 30.63 -13.32
N ASP A 223 -8.28 30.78 -12.53
CA ASP A 223 -9.61 31.13 -13.03
C ASP A 223 -9.62 32.47 -13.77
N ALA A 224 -8.96 33.49 -13.21
CA ALA A 224 -8.82 34.80 -13.86
C ALA A 224 -8.06 34.70 -15.19
N LEU A 225 -7.00 33.88 -15.26
CA LEU A 225 -6.25 33.64 -16.48
C LEU A 225 -7.08 32.88 -17.53
N ILE A 226 -7.89 31.90 -17.12
CA ILE A 226 -8.80 31.17 -18.01
C ILE A 226 -9.85 32.12 -18.58
N LEU A 227 -10.47 32.96 -17.74
CA LEU A 227 -11.45 33.96 -18.16
C LEU A 227 -10.84 34.96 -19.15
N ALA A 228 -9.62 35.46 -18.88
CA ALA A 228 -8.90 36.36 -19.78
C ALA A 228 -8.62 35.71 -21.14
N LYS A 229 -8.18 34.44 -21.15
CA LYS A 229 -7.95 33.67 -22.38
C LYS A 229 -9.25 33.45 -23.17
N ALA A 230 -10.34 33.06 -22.52
CA ALA A 230 -11.64 32.88 -23.16
C ALA A 230 -12.15 34.18 -23.79
N ALA A 231 -12.07 35.28 -23.04
CA ALA A 231 -12.45 36.61 -23.53
C ALA A 231 -11.62 37.02 -24.75
N ARG A 232 -10.30 36.74 -24.75
CA ARG A 232 -9.43 37.01 -25.90
C ARG A 232 -9.87 36.23 -27.14
N ILE A 233 -10.09 34.91 -27.01
CA ILE A 233 -10.51 34.04 -28.12
C ILE A 233 -11.82 34.54 -28.75
N VAL A 234 -12.82 34.84 -27.91
CA VAL A 234 -14.12 35.33 -28.39
C VAL A 234 -14.00 36.71 -29.02
N ARG A 235 -13.21 37.61 -28.45
CA ARG A 235 -12.99 38.94 -29.04
C ARG A 235 -12.28 38.87 -30.39
N GLU A 236 -11.26 38.02 -30.53
CA GLU A 236 -10.59 37.81 -31.81
C GLU A 236 -11.58 37.35 -32.88
N ASP A 237 -12.45 36.38 -32.57
CA ASP A 237 -13.48 35.88 -33.48
C ASP A 237 -14.51 36.98 -33.86
N ILE A 238 -14.97 37.76 -32.87
CA ILE A 238 -15.84 38.92 -33.08
C ILE A 238 -15.25 39.93 -34.06
N PHE A 239 -13.97 40.29 -33.91
CA PHE A 239 -13.36 41.34 -34.73
C PHE A 239 -12.85 40.83 -36.08
N ARG A 240 -12.55 39.53 -36.23
CA ARG A 240 -12.25 38.91 -37.53
C ARG A 240 -13.50 38.67 -38.36
N SER A 241 -14.67 38.49 -37.74
CA SER A 241 -15.93 38.28 -38.47
C SER A 241 -16.32 39.51 -39.32
N CYS A 242 -16.48 39.32 -40.63
CA CYS A 242 -16.91 40.38 -41.56
C CYS A 242 -18.36 40.86 -41.30
N GLY A 243 -19.13 40.12 -40.49
CA GLY A 243 -20.53 40.42 -40.20
C GLY A 243 -21.46 40.07 -41.37
N PHE A 244 -22.74 40.39 -41.20
CA PHE A 244 -23.77 40.19 -42.22
C PHE A 244 -23.80 41.37 -43.22
N ASN A 245 -23.76 41.05 -44.52
CA ASN A 245 -23.95 42.02 -45.60
C ASN A 245 -25.38 41.93 -46.12
N PHE A 246 -26.13 43.02 -46.03
CA PHE A 246 -27.52 43.06 -46.53
C PHE A 246 -27.54 43.21 -48.05
N SER A 247 -28.10 42.22 -48.74
CA SER A 247 -28.22 42.16 -50.20
C SER A 247 -29.64 42.50 -50.71
N GLY A 248 -30.50 43.08 -49.88
CA GLY A 248 -31.89 43.42 -50.22
C GLY A 248 -32.94 42.45 -49.67
N SER A 249 -32.55 41.33 -49.07
CA SER A 249 -33.43 40.39 -48.38
C SER A 249 -32.73 39.68 -47.22
N PHE A 250 -33.50 39.03 -46.34
CA PHE A 250 -32.97 38.25 -45.22
C PHE A 250 -33.10 36.75 -45.51
N PRO A 251 -31.99 36.01 -45.65
CA PRO A 251 -32.04 34.55 -45.76
C PRO A 251 -32.54 33.91 -44.45
N PRO A 252 -33.05 32.66 -44.48
CA PRO A 252 -33.61 31.98 -43.31
C PRO A 252 -32.64 31.92 -42.12
N ASP A 253 -31.36 31.67 -42.38
CA ASP A 253 -30.31 31.58 -41.35
C ASP A 253 -29.56 32.90 -41.12
N CYS A 254 -30.12 34.04 -41.57
CA CYS A 254 -29.43 35.34 -41.46
C CYS A 254 -29.02 35.68 -40.02
N GLN A 255 -29.82 35.28 -39.04
CA GLN A 255 -29.54 35.53 -37.62
C GLN A 255 -28.46 34.60 -37.05
N LYS A 256 -28.45 33.35 -37.50
CA LYS A 256 -27.43 32.36 -37.12
C LYS A 256 -26.08 32.73 -37.72
N ASN A 257 -26.09 33.17 -38.97
CA ASN A 257 -24.89 33.51 -39.73
C ASN A 257 -24.37 34.92 -39.46
N SER A 258 -25.11 35.76 -38.75
CA SER A 258 -24.67 37.12 -38.38
C SER A 258 -23.74 37.16 -37.17
N VAL A 259 -23.53 36.02 -36.49
CA VAL A 259 -22.79 35.91 -35.24
C VAL A 259 -21.58 34.96 -35.41
N PRO A 260 -20.40 35.30 -34.86
CA PRO A 260 -19.25 34.39 -34.81
C PRO A 260 -19.52 33.10 -34.03
N ALA A 261 -18.91 31.99 -34.46
CA ALA A 261 -19.14 30.67 -33.88
C ALA A 261 -18.67 30.56 -32.42
N ASN A 262 -17.52 31.14 -32.07
CA ASN A 262 -16.99 31.05 -30.70
C ASN A 262 -17.84 31.87 -29.74
N LEU A 263 -18.34 33.04 -30.18
CA LEU A 263 -19.25 33.84 -29.36
C LEU A 263 -20.54 33.08 -29.08
N LYS A 264 -21.12 32.49 -30.13
CA LYS A 264 -22.34 31.71 -30.03
C LYS A 264 -22.17 30.49 -29.12
N SER A 265 -21.09 29.74 -29.28
CA SER A 265 -20.75 28.61 -28.41
C SER A 265 -20.60 29.05 -26.95
N MET A 266 -19.87 30.15 -26.69
CA MET A 266 -19.71 30.67 -25.32
C MET A 266 -21.03 31.11 -24.70
N VAL A 267 -21.92 31.77 -25.45
CA VAL A 267 -23.25 32.14 -24.96
C VAL A 267 -24.12 30.91 -24.71
N THR A 268 -24.07 29.89 -25.58
CA THR A 268 -24.76 28.63 -25.34
C THR A 268 -24.25 27.95 -24.07
N MET A 269 -22.92 27.91 -23.87
CA MET A 269 -22.33 27.36 -22.65
C MET A 269 -22.78 28.11 -21.39
N LEU A 270 -22.90 29.44 -21.46
CA LEU A 270 -23.40 30.25 -20.34
C LEU A 270 -24.88 30.04 -20.04
N MET A 271 -25.71 29.82 -21.07
CA MET A 271 -27.15 29.72 -20.91
C MET A 271 -27.66 28.30 -20.66
N LYS A 272 -26.97 27.29 -21.20
CA LYS A 272 -27.42 25.89 -21.16
C LYS A 272 -26.49 24.97 -20.37
N GLY A 273 -25.25 25.40 -20.11
CA GLY A 273 -24.21 24.55 -19.51
C GLY A 273 -23.12 24.18 -20.51
N ALA A 274 -21.95 23.79 -19.99
CA ALA A 274 -20.77 23.44 -20.79
C ALA A 274 -20.66 21.93 -21.11
N ASP A 275 -21.64 21.11 -20.70
CA ASP A 275 -21.64 19.67 -20.96
C ASP A 275 -22.11 19.36 -22.39
N LEU A 276 -21.65 18.25 -22.94
CA LEU A 276 -21.98 17.78 -24.29
C LEU A 276 -23.49 17.58 -24.46
N LYS A 277 -24.16 17.07 -23.42
CA LYS A 277 -25.62 16.85 -23.41
C LYS A 277 -26.41 18.15 -23.55
N ASP A 278 -25.83 19.27 -23.13
CA ASP A 278 -26.48 20.58 -23.17
C ASP A 278 -26.35 21.25 -24.57
N GLN A 279 -25.48 20.72 -25.44
CA GLN A 279 -25.16 21.28 -26.76
C GLN A 279 -25.98 20.66 -27.91
N ASP A 280 -26.75 19.60 -27.67
CA ASP A 280 -27.50 18.85 -28.71
C ASP A 280 -28.81 19.53 -29.16
N CYS A 281 -29.17 20.66 -28.57
CA CYS A 281 -30.37 21.39 -28.96
C CYS A 281 -30.06 22.47 -30.00
N THR A 282 -30.98 22.60 -30.97
CA THR A 282 -30.98 23.65 -31.99
C THR A 282 -30.69 25.03 -31.36
N ASP A 283 -30.08 25.90 -32.17
CA ASP A 283 -29.68 27.23 -31.73
C ASP A 283 -30.87 27.95 -31.09
N SER A 284 -30.81 28.14 -29.78
CA SER A 284 -31.88 28.81 -29.07
C SER A 284 -31.95 30.25 -29.56
N GLN A 285 -33.14 30.70 -29.92
CA GLN A 285 -33.37 32.09 -30.33
C GLN A 285 -32.85 33.09 -29.29
N ALA A 286 -32.90 32.72 -28.00
CA ALA A 286 -32.36 33.52 -26.91
C ALA A 286 -30.81 33.61 -26.98
N CYS A 287 -30.13 32.49 -27.25
CA CYS A 287 -28.66 32.47 -27.42
C CYS A 287 -28.23 33.32 -28.62
N LEU A 288 -28.95 33.22 -29.75
CA LEU A 288 -28.69 34.03 -30.94
C LEU A 288 -28.86 35.53 -30.64
N THR A 289 -29.97 35.89 -29.99
CA THR A 289 -30.27 37.29 -29.64
C THR A 289 -29.21 37.86 -28.69
N ALA A 290 -28.84 37.14 -27.63
CA ALA A 290 -27.80 37.55 -26.68
C ALA A 290 -26.44 37.71 -27.39
N SER A 291 -26.09 36.79 -28.29
CA SER A 291 -24.84 36.87 -29.04
C SER A 291 -24.81 38.07 -29.99
N GLN A 292 -25.92 38.37 -30.69
CA GLN A 292 -26.02 39.56 -31.54
C GLN A 292 -25.88 40.87 -30.74
N ILE A 293 -26.47 40.94 -29.54
CA ILE A 293 -26.34 42.10 -28.64
C ILE A 293 -24.88 42.29 -28.20
N ILE A 294 -24.19 41.21 -27.81
CA ILE A 294 -22.77 41.27 -27.43
C ILE A 294 -21.92 41.73 -28.62
N LEU A 295 -22.11 41.12 -29.80
CA LEU A 295 -21.40 41.49 -31.04
C LEU A 295 -21.56 42.97 -31.38
N PHE A 296 -22.80 43.48 -31.34
CA PHE A 296 -23.11 44.87 -31.61
C PHE A 296 -22.38 45.81 -30.64
N ASN A 297 -22.43 45.51 -29.34
CA ASN A 297 -21.77 46.33 -28.32
C ASN A 297 -20.24 46.32 -28.45
N CYS A 298 -19.63 45.17 -28.74
CA CYS A 298 -18.19 45.05 -28.98
C CYS A 298 -17.74 45.89 -30.18
N LYS A 299 -18.45 45.80 -31.32
CA LYS A 299 -18.12 46.58 -32.53
C LYS A 299 -18.42 48.08 -32.37
N LYS A 300 -19.50 48.46 -31.66
CA LYS A 300 -19.82 49.87 -31.35
C LYS A 300 -18.76 50.53 -30.47
N ARG A 301 -18.24 49.82 -29.46
CA ARG A 301 -17.15 50.33 -28.60
C ARG A 301 -15.85 50.50 -29.39
N ALA A 302 -15.44 49.49 -30.17
CA ALA A 302 -14.23 49.58 -30.99
C ALA A 302 -14.26 50.72 -32.03
N ARG A 303 -15.43 51.08 -32.57
CA ARG A 303 -15.58 52.26 -33.45
C ARG A 303 -15.41 53.58 -32.71
N ARG A 304 -15.84 53.66 -31.44
CA ARG A 304 -15.65 54.85 -30.58
C ARG A 304 -14.20 55.02 -30.16
N ASP A 305 -13.50 53.95 -29.80
CA ASP A 305 -12.09 54.01 -29.40
C ASP A 305 -11.16 54.42 -30.55
N LYS A 306 -11.59 54.18 -31.81
CA LYS A 306 -10.92 54.68 -33.02
C LYS A 306 -11.26 56.15 -33.35
N GLN A 307 -12.15 56.80 -32.61
CA GLN A 307 -12.57 58.20 -32.81
C GLN A 307 -12.26 59.05 -31.56
N ILE A 308 -11.05 59.64 -31.53
CA ILE A 308 -10.71 60.86 -30.75
C ILE A 308 -10.90 62.07 -31.72
N PRO A 309 -11.37 63.25 -31.29
CA PRO A 309 -12.50 63.93 -31.94
C PRO A 309 -12.06 64.66 -33.21
N SER A 310 -12.42 64.13 -34.38
CA SER A 310 -12.65 65.00 -35.52
C SER A 310 -14.07 65.55 -35.39
N SER A 311 -14.17 66.82 -35.04
CA SER A 311 -15.36 67.63 -35.25
C SER A 311 -15.94 67.34 -36.64
N ARG A 312 -17.09 66.69 -36.71
CA ARG A 312 -18.00 66.76 -37.86
C ARG A 312 -19.41 66.48 -37.39
N SER A 313 -20.08 67.60 -37.13
CA SER A 313 -21.53 67.81 -37.17
C SER A 313 -22.24 66.75 -38.01
N ARG A 314 -23.17 66.01 -37.39
CA ARG A 314 -24.28 65.37 -38.11
C ARG A 314 -25.47 66.30 -37.96
N HIS A 315 -25.64 67.15 -38.97
CA HIS A 315 -26.86 67.84 -39.39
C HIS A 315 -27.85 68.24 -38.28
N SER A 316 -27.71 69.48 -37.82
CA SER A 316 -28.86 70.34 -37.58
C SER A 316 -29.11 71.19 -38.83
N LEU A 317 -30.39 71.52 -39.07
CA LEU A 317 -30.98 72.26 -40.19
C LEU A 317 -31.25 71.35 -41.41
N GLU A 318 -32.49 71.16 -41.89
CA GLU A 318 -33.60 72.12 -41.98
C GLU A 318 -34.99 71.54 -41.62
N ILE A 319 -35.84 72.45 -41.13
CA ILE A 319 -37.25 72.30 -40.81
C ILE A 319 -38.08 72.65 -42.07
N GLU A 320 -38.99 71.72 -42.42
CA GLU A 320 -40.33 71.88 -43.04
C GLU A 320 -40.51 72.36 -44.51
N PRO A 321 -41.63 72.04 -45.21
CA PRO A 321 -42.99 72.35 -44.76
C PRO A 321 -44.07 71.24 -44.90
N GLN A 322 -45.09 71.42 -44.05
CA GLN A 322 -46.40 70.78 -44.11
C GLN A 322 -47.12 70.98 -45.46
N PRO A 323 -48.01 70.04 -45.85
CA PRO A 323 -48.80 70.18 -47.06
C PRO A 323 -49.82 71.32 -46.93
N LYS A 324 -49.74 72.28 -47.86
CA LYS A 324 -50.76 73.32 -48.05
C LYS A 324 -52.08 72.66 -48.44
N SER A 325 -53.10 72.86 -47.61
CA SER A 325 -54.49 72.81 -48.05
C SER A 325 -54.72 73.89 -49.12
N GLN A 326 -55.07 73.46 -50.33
CA GLN A 326 -55.69 74.32 -51.32
C GLN A 326 -57.11 73.80 -51.55
N MET A 327 -58.08 74.44 -50.89
CA MET A 327 -59.41 74.63 -51.47
C MET A 327 -59.31 75.78 -52.47
N PRO A 328 -60.05 75.71 -53.59
CA PRO A 328 -60.68 76.89 -54.13
C PRO A 328 -62.20 76.81 -53.99
N SER A 329 -62.73 77.92 -53.52
CA SER A 329 -64.13 78.30 -53.33
C SER A 329 -64.95 78.38 -54.63
N THR A 330 -66.16 77.82 -54.56
CA THR A 330 -67.47 78.29 -55.07
C THR A 330 -67.57 79.31 -56.23
N SER A 331 -68.36 78.94 -57.25
CA SER A 331 -69.41 79.67 -58.00
C SER A 331 -69.52 79.01 -59.40
N SER A 332 -70.69 78.65 -59.95
CA SER A 332 -72.02 79.25 -59.91
C SER A 332 -73.14 78.21 -59.86
#